data_AF-A0ABD0N0D0-F1
#
_entry.id   AF-A0ABD0N0D0-F1
#
_cell.length_a   1.000
_cell.length_b   1.000
_cell.length_c   1.000
_cell.angle_alpha   90.00
_cell.angle_beta   90.00
_cell.angle_gamma   90.00
#
_symmetry.space_group_name_H-M   'P 1'
#
loop_
_entity.id
_entity.type
_entity.pdbx_description
1 polymer ?
#
loop_
_entity_poly.entity_id
_entity_poly.type
_entity_poly.pdbx_seq_one_letter_code
_entity_poly.pdbx_strand_id
1 'polypeptide(L)' 'ENVNQEALLSYAREAADFGTNYQLPSLDYAINHYGQPDVAMFDFTCMYASENAALVREKNGHQLLVALVGDSLLE' A
#
# COMPACT_ATOMS: atom_id res chain seq x y z
N GLU A 1 5.38 3.24 -21.42
CA GLU A 1 5.18 3.27 -19.96
C GLU A 1 5.86 4.52 -19.41
N ASN A 2 5.27 5.18 -18.41
CA ASN A 2 5.77 6.47 -17.88
C ASN A 2 6.63 6.30 -16.61
N VAL A 3 7.05 5.08 -16.32
CA VAL A 3 7.88 4.73 -15.16
C VAL A 3 9.06 3.91 -15.69
N ASN A 4 10.28 4.34 -15.38
CA ASN A 4 11.49 3.57 -15.66
C ASN A 4 11.85 2.77 -14.40
N GLN A 5 11.76 1.43 -14.50
CA GLN A 5 11.96 0.56 -13.34
C GLN A 5 13.38 0.61 -12.77
N GLU A 6 14.41 0.68 -13.62
CA GLU A 6 15.80 0.78 -13.15
C GLU A 6 16.04 2.10 -12.41
N ALA A 7 15.47 3.20 -12.92
CA ALA A 7 15.55 4.50 -12.25
C ALA A 7 14.80 4.49 -10.92
N LEU A 8 13.63 3.84 -10.84
CA LEU A 8 12.87 3.70 -9.60
C LEU A 8 13.65 2.90 -8.54
N LEU A 9 14.31 1.81 -8.93
CA LEU A 9 15.20 1.04 -8.04
C LEU A 9 16.36 1.93 -7.57
N SER A 10 17.10 2.56 -8.49
CA SER A 10 18.22 3.43 -8.09
C SER A 10 17.79 4.52 -7.11
N TYR A 11 16.63 5.14 -7.35
CA TYR A 11 16.08 6.19 -6.50
C TYR A 11 15.73 5.66 -5.10
N ALA A 12 15.03 4.52 -5.01
CA ALA A 12 14.66 3.92 -3.73
C ALA A 12 15.88 3.51 -2.89
N ARG A 13 16.91 2.93 -3.54
CA ARG A 13 18.16 2.56 -2.84
C ARG A 13 18.89 3.78 -2.31
N GLU A 14 19.08 4.81 -3.12
CA GLU A 14 19.78 6.03 -2.71
C GLU A 14 19.07 6.72 -1.53
N ALA A 15 17.73 6.82 -1.58
CA ALA A 15 16.95 7.37 -0.48
C ALA A 15 17.10 6.54 0.81
N ALA A 16 17.13 5.21 0.73
CA ALA A 16 17.32 4.33 1.88
C ALA A 16 18.76 4.39 2.43
N ASP A 17 19.78 4.43 1.58
CA ASP A 17 21.19 4.61 1.97
C ASP A 17 21.36 5.93 2.73
N PHE A 18 20.86 7.02 2.16
CA PHE A 18 20.90 8.33 2.81
C PHE A 18 20.12 8.34 4.12
N GLY A 19 18.88 7.83 4.11
CA GLY A 19 18.01 7.79 5.30
C GLY A 19 18.56 6.94 6.45
N THR A 20 19.45 6.01 6.16
CA THR A 20 20.12 5.15 7.15
C THR A 20 21.56 5.60 7.47
N ASN A 21 21.96 6.79 7.02
CA ASN A 21 23.31 7.33 7.16
C ASN A 21 24.40 6.36 6.66
N TYR A 22 24.11 5.60 5.60
CA TYR A 22 25.03 4.63 4.99
C TYR A 22 25.55 3.57 5.98
N GLN A 23 24.82 3.28 7.05
CA GLN A 23 25.25 2.32 8.07
C GLN A 23 24.88 0.86 7.74
N LEU A 24 24.00 0.66 6.76
CA LEU A 24 23.64 -0.67 6.30
C LEU A 24 24.75 -1.22 5.40
N PRO A 25 25.21 -2.47 5.62
CA PRO A 25 26.34 -3.03 4.88
C PRO A 25 26.02 -3.33 3.41
N SER A 26 24.76 -3.65 3.10
CA SER A 26 24.23 -3.75 1.74
C SER A 26 22.73 -3.45 1.74
N LEU A 27 22.22 -3.08 0.58
CA LEU A 27 20.80 -2.84 0.31
C LEU A 27 20.36 -3.67 -0.88
N ASP A 28 20.41 -5.00 -0.74
CA ASP A 28 19.94 -5.92 -1.77
C ASP A 28 18.42 -6.02 -1.71
N TYR A 29 17.76 -5.92 -2.87
CA TYR A 29 16.32 -6.03 -2.93
C TYR A 29 15.86 -7.45 -2.61
N ALA A 30 14.85 -7.55 -1.75
CA ALA A 30 14.04 -8.75 -1.67
C ALA A 30 13.31 -8.98 -3.00
N ILE A 31 12.83 -10.21 -3.20
CA ILE A 31 12.12 -10.59 -4.42
C ILE A 31 10.63 -10.68 -4.12
N ASN A 32 9.83 -9.93 -4.89
CA ASN A 32 8.37 -9.89 -4.75
C ASN A 32 7.70 -11.15 -5.34
N HIS A 33 6.36 -11.20 -5.28
CA HIS A 33 5.56 -12.35 -5.77
C HIS A 33 5.62 -12.58 -7.29
N TYR A 34 6.20 -11.64 -8.05
CA TYR A 34 6.46 -11.80 -9.48
C TYR A 34 7.91 -12.22 -9.79
N GLY A 35 8.76 -12.43 -8.79
CA GLY A 35 10.17 -12.78 -9.01
C GLY A 35 11.06 -11.58 -9.35
N GLN A 36 10.62 -10.35 -9.04
CA GLN A 36 11.33 -9.11 -9.34
C GLN A 36 11.81 -8.40 -8.06
N PRO A 37 12.80 -7.48 -8.14
CA PRO A 37 13.16 -6.61 -7.01
C PRO A 37 11.95 -5.88 -6.43
N ASP A 38 11.78 -5.94 -5.11
CA ASP A 38 10.58 -5.49 -4.41
C ASP A 38 10.56 -3.97 -4.19
N VAL A 39 10.18 -3.23 -5.24
CA VAL A 39 9.87 -1.81 -5.19
C VAL A 39 8.60 -1.54 -6.00
N ALA A 40 7.67 -0.80 -5.40
CA ALA A 40 6.44 -0.35 -6.01
C ALA A 40 6.25 1.16 -5.79
N MET A 41 5.44 1.78 -6.64
CA MET A 41 5.06 3.19 -6.53
C MET A 41 3.54 3.28 -6.36
N PHE A 42 3.10 4.07 -5.39
CA PHE A 42 1.69 4.29 -5.07
C PHE A 42 1.37 5.78 -5.16
N ASP A 43 0.14 6.10 -5.56
CA ASP A 43 -0.37 7.46 -5.58
C ASP A 43 -1.18 7.71 -4.31
N PHE A 44 -0.71 8.63 -3.45
CA PHE A 44 -1.38 9.05 -2.22
C PHE A 44 -2.09 10.41 -2.37
N THR A 45 -2.36 10.88 -3.59
CA THR A 45 -3.05 12.17 -3.82
C THR A 45 -4.44 12.21 -3.17
N CYS A 46 -5.13 11.07 -3.12
CA CYS A 46 -6.44 10.92 -2.48
C CYS A 46 -6.38 9.82 -1.42
N MET A 47 -6.96 10.09 -0.25
CA MET A 47 -7.22 9.10 0.80
C MET A 47 -8.72 9.08 1.09
N TYR A 48 -9.27 7.91 1.40
CA TYR A 48 -10.71 7.70 1.52
C TYR A 48 -11.11 7.10 2.87
N ALA A 49 -12.26 7.52 3.36
CA ALA A 49 -12.89 6.97 4.55
C ALA A 49 -14.38 6.78 4.30
N SER A 50 -14.93 5.64 4.73
CA SER A 50 -16.38 5.46 4.73
C SER A 50 -17.00 6.40 5.75
N GLU A 51 -18.09 7.06 5.37
CA GLU A 51 -18.86 7.92 6.28
C GLU A 51 -19.43 7.13 7.48
N ASN A 52 -19.75 5.84 7.27
CA ASN A 52 -20.30 4.97 8.28
C ASN A 52 -19.54 3.63 8.34
N ALA A 53 -19.26 3.14 9.54
CA ALA A 53 -18.60 1.86 9.75
C ALA A 53 -19.53 0.65 9.59
N ALA A 54 -20.84 0.85 9.76
CA ALA A 54 -21.82 -0.22 9.67
C ALA A 54 -23.20 0.29 9.25
N LEU A 55 -24.01 -0.62 8.74
CA LEU A 55 -25.42 -0.42 8.44
C LEU A 55 -26.21 -1.71 8.68
N VAL A 56 -27.52 -1.60 8.86
CA VAL A 56 -28.41 -2.75 8.97
C VAL A 56 -29.34 -2.77 7.75
N ARG A 57 -29.48 -3.94 7.12
CA ARG A 57 -30.46 -4.17 6.05
C ARG A 57 -31.52 -5.14 6.54
N GLU A 58 -32.78 -4.92 6.16
CA GLU A 58 -33.88 -5.83 6.47
C GLU A 58 -34.59 -6.27 5.19
N LYS A 59 -34.90 -7.58 5.09
CA LYS A 59 -35.70 -8.13 4.00
C LYS A 59 -36.54 -9.31 4.49
N ASN A 60 -37.83 -9.31 4.18
CA ASN A 60 -38.79 -10.35 4.61
C ASN A 60 -38.72 -10.60 6.14
N GLY A 61 -38.59 -9.55 6.94
CA GLY A 61 -38.47 -9.63 8.41
C GLY A 61 -37.13 -10.14 8.94
N HIS A 62 -36.12 -10.38 8.10
CA HIS A 62 -34.79 -10.81 8.51
C HIS A 62 -33.79 -9.66 8.42
N GLN A 63 -33.07 -9.40 9.52
CA GLN A 63 -32.08 -8.33 9.63
C GLN A 63 -30.66 -8.85 9.38
N LEU A 64 -29.84 -8.05 8.70
CA LEU A 64 -28.43 -8.29 8.42
C LEU A 64 -27.61 -7.06 8.77
N LEU A 65 -26.69 -7.20 9.73
CA LEU A 65 -25.66 -6.21 10.01
C LEU A 65 -24.52 -6.36 9.00
N VAL A 66 -24.15 -5.25 8.36
CA VAL A 66 -23.00 -5.14 7.47
C VAL A 66 -22.04 -4.13 8.07
N ALA A 67 -20.76 -4.47 8.17
CA ALA A 67 -19.72 -3.60 8.70
C ALA A 67 -18.48 -3.61 7.80
N LEU A 68 -17.76 -2.49 7.75
CA LEU A 68 -16.46 -2.33 7.10
C LEU A 68 -15.36 -2.36 8.18
N VAL A 69 -14.20 -2.90 7.83
CA VAL A 69 -13.03 -3.00 8.73
C VAL A 69 -11.73 -2.94 7.92
N GLY A 70 -10.68 -2.37 8.52
CA GLY A 70 -9.38 -2.14 7.86
C GLY A 70 -9.42 -0.99 6.86
N ASP A 71 -8.53 -1.03 5.86
CA ASP A 71 -8.39 0.03 4.84
C ASP A 71 -9.70 0.28 4.05
N SER A 72 -10.59 -0.72 4.00
CA SER A 72 -11.92 -0.55 3.40
C SER A 72 -12.84 0.39 4.19
N LEU A 73 -12.57 0.60 5.48
CA LEU A 73 -13.25 1.59 6.34
C LEU A 73 -12.52 2.93 6.30
N LEU A 74 -11.20 2.90 6.40
CA LEU A 74 -10.35 4.08 6.45
C LEU A 74 -8.96 3.71 5.93
N GLU A 75 -8.57 4.36 4.84
CA GLU A 75 -7.21 4.34 4.30
C GLU A 75 -6.39 5.50 4.88
#